data_AF-A0A811NYS8-F1
#
_entry.id   AF-A0A811NYS8-F1
#
_cell.length_a   1.000
_cell.length_b   1.000
_cell.length_c   1.000
_cell.angle_alpha   90.00
_cell.angle_beta   90.00
_cell.angle_gamma   90.00
#
_symmetry.space_group_name_H-M   'P 1'
#
loop_
_entity.id
_entity.type
_entity.pdbx_description
1 polymer ?
#
loop_
_entity_poly.entity_id
_entity_poly.type
_entity_poly.pdbx_seq_one_letter_code
_entity_poly.pdbx_strand_id
1 'polypeptide(L)'
;MSRGIDPTELPAAKSPRLSGPTTIDSLDEDILLEIFLHLPSLATLLRAALTCRSWRRAVASSPAFRRRFRELHRAPLLGLVAEPQRDAVPAFAPAQHRDRDVLAAISGGDFGFALTALLDPQGYAPDVPLHWHIQDCRDGYLLLANWDAELLAAVKASTH
;
A
#
# COMPACT_ATOMS: atom_id res chain seq x y z
N MET A 1 -39.64 50.44 -60.98
CA MET A 1 -39.93 49.30 -60.09
C MET A 1 -38.86 49.29 -59.00
N SER A 2 -39.26 49.48 -57.75
CA SER A 2 -38.38 49.52 -56.56
C SER A 2 -38.01 48.11 -56.06
N ARG A 3 -37.05 48.11 -55.11
CA ARG A 3 -36.48 47.03 -54.27
C ARG A 3 -35.13 46.55 -54.82
N GLY A 4 -34.04 46.53 -54.07
CA GLY A 4 -33.87 46.55 -52.62
C GLY A 4 -32.80 45.52 -52.28
N ILE A 5 -31.70 46.01 -51.71
CA ILE A 5 -30.53 45.36 -51.07
C ILE A 5 -30.72 43.89 -50.65
N ASP A 6 -29.73 43.02 -50.93
CA ASP A 6 -29.10 42.27 -49.83
C ASP A 6 -27.60 41.98 -50.11
N PRO A 7 -26.68 42.28 -49.16
CA PRO A 7 -25.24 42.17 -49.34
C PRO A 7 -24.69 40.82 -48.88
N THR A 8 -23.68 40.35 -49.61
CA THR A 8 -22.53 39.53 -49.15
C THR A 8 -22.78 38.69 -47.88
N GLU A 9 -23.32 37.49 -48.08
CA GLU A 9 -23.31 36.45 -47.04
C GLU A 9 -21.87 35.95 -46.86
N LEU A 10 -21.19 36.48 -45.83
CA LEU A 10 -19.91 35.96 -45.37
C LEU A 10 -20.08 34.53 -44.87
N PRO A 11 -19.21 33.58 -45.24
CA PRO A 11 -19.32 32.20 -44.77
C PRO A 11 -19.20 32.19 -43.25
N ALA A 12 -20.19 31.57 -42.60
CA ALA A 12 -20.24 31.39 -41.16
C ALA A 12 -18.90 30.86 -40.65
N ALA A 13 -18.15 31.74 -39.97
CA ALA A 13 -16.96 31.35 -39.25
C ALA A 13 -17.39 30.30 -38.22
N LYS A 14 -16.95 29.05 -38.41
CA LYS A 14 -17.02 28.03 -37.35
C LYS A 14 -16.24 28.58 -36.17
N SER A 15 -16.96 29.09 -35.16
CA SER A 15 -16.36 29.45 -33.89
C SER A 15 -15.48 28.28 -33.44
N PRO A 16 -14.22 28.53 -33.04
CA PRO A 16 -13.40 27.50 -32.44
C PRO A 16 -14.21 27.00 -31.25
N ARG A 17 -14.51 25.70 -31.22
CA ARG A 17 -15.02 25.07 -30.00
C ARG A 17 -13.94 25.35 -28.95
N LEU A 18 -14.22 26.29 -28.05
CA LEU A 18 -13.39 26.54 -26.89
C LEU A 18 -13.40 25.23 -26.12
N SER A 19 -12.31 24.47 -26.26
CA SER A 19 -12.03 23.33 -25.41
C SER A 19 -12.17 23.84 -23.98
N GLY A 20 -13.12 23.27 -23.23
CA GLY A 20 -13.30 23.60 -21.83
C GLY A 20 -11.98 23.39 -21.06
N PRO A 21 -11.87 23.91 -19.83
CA PRO A 21 -10.65 23.78 -19.05
C PRO A 21 -10.22 22.31 -18.97
N THR A 22 -9.01 22.01 -19.44
CA THR A 22 -8.40 20.68 -19.34
C THR A 22 -8.13 20.39 -17.87
N THR A 23 -9.00 19.59 -17.26
CA THR A 23 -8.80 19.07 -15.91
C THR A 23 -7.88 17.84 -15.96
N ILE A 24 -7.27 17.49 -14.81
CA ILE A 24 -6.42 16.29 -14.69
C ILE A 24 -7.18 15.02 -15.10
N ASP A 25 -8.51 15.01 -15.00
CA ASP A 25 -9.38 13.92 -15.49
C ASP A 25 -9.36 13.72 -17.01
N SER A 26 -8.84 14.67 -17.79
CA SER A 26 -8.69 14.57 -19.25
C SER A 26 -7.34 14.00 -19.69
N LEU A 27 -6.44 13.69 -18.74
CA LEU A 27 -5.16 13.06 -19.04
C LEU A 27 -5.33 11.63 -19.53
N ASP A 28 -4.43 11.23 -20.42
CA ASP A 28 -4.26 9.83 -20.79
C ASP A 28 -3.81 8.98 -19.59
N GLU A 29 -4.23 7.71 -19.58
CA GLU A 29 -3.94 6.79 -18.47
C GLU A 29 -2.44 6.64 -18.24
N ASP A 30 -1.63 6.59 -19.30
CA ASP A 30 -0.19 6.41 -19.17
C ASP A 30 0.47 7.63 -18.50
N ILE A 31 0.05 8.84 -18.88
CA ILE A 31 0.55 10.07 -18.28
C ILE A 31 0.13 10.17 -16.81
N LEU A 32 -1.13 9.81 -16.50
CA LEU A 32 -1.63 9.79 -15.13
C LEU A 32 -0.80 8.84 -14.24
N LEU A 33 -0.51 7.64 -14.74
CA LEU A 33 0.30 6.66 -14.02
C LEU A 33 1.74 7.14 -13.84
N GLU A 34 2.34 7.80 -14.83
CA GLU A 34 3.67 8.42 -14.69
C GLU A 34 3.68 9.51 -13.61
N ILE A 35 2.64 10.35 -13.53
CA ILE A 35 2.51 11.34 -12.43
C ILE A 35 2.41 10.62 -11.09
N PHE A 36 1.61 9.56 -11.01
CA PHE A 36 1.42 8.79 -9.78
C PHE A 36 2.68 8.05 -9.32
N LEU A 37 3.60 7.69 -10.24
CA LEU A 37 4.90 7.13 -9.87
C LEU A 37 5.75 8.09 -9.04
N HIS A 38 5.56 9.41 -9.21
CA HIS A 38 6.30 10.43 -8.48
C HIS A 38 5.74 10.71 -7.08
N LEU A 39 4.61 10.10 -6.70
CA LEU A 39 4.05 10.27 -5.36
C LEU A 39 4.92 9.57 -4.32
N PRO A 40 5.23 10.22 -3.18
CA PRO A 40 6.29 9.79 -2.27
C PRO A 40 5.95 8.56 -1.41
N SER A 41 4.68 8.14 -1.37
CA SER A 41 4.25 7.04 -0.52
C SER A 41 2.99 6.36 -1.06
N LEU A 42 2.80 5.09 -0.70
CA LEU A 42 1.60 4.32 -1.03
C LEU A 42 0.33 4.98 -0.49
N ALA A 43 0.39 5.57 0.70
CA ALA A 43 -0.75 6.27 1.29
C ALA A 43 -1.16 7.49 0.44
N THR A 44 -0.18 8.28 -0.03
CA THR A 44 -0.44 9.41 -0.93
C THR A 44 -1.01 8.94 -2.27
N LEU A 45 -0.46 7.86 -2.83
CA LEU A 45 -1.00 7.23 -4.04
C LEU A 45 -2.45 6.80 -3.87
N LEU A 46 -2.80 6.13 -2.77
CA LEU A 46 -4.17 5.68 -2.52
C LEU A 46 -5.11 6.87 -2.34
N ARG A 47 -4.71 7.90 -1.60
CA ARG A 47 -5.51 9.14 -1.46
C ARG A 47 -5.79 9.77 -2.82
N ALA A 48 -4.77 9.89 -3.67
CA ALA A 48 -4.92 10.41 -5.03
C ALA A 48 -5.82 9.52 -5.88
N ALA A 49 -5.57 8.20 -5.92
CA ALA A 49 -6.36 7.27 -6.73
C ALA A 49 -7.84 7.22 -6.31
N LEU A 50 -8.15 7.45 -5.05
CA LEU A 50 -9.52 7.41 -4.52
C LEU A 50 -10.35 8.67 -4.80
N THR A 51 -9.76 9.76 -5.31
CA THR A 51 -10.51 10.96 -5.68
C THR A 51 -11.44 10.71 -6.88
N CYS A 52 -11.06 9.81 -7.78
CA CYS A 52 -11.76 9.56 -9.03
C CYS A 52 -11.82 8.06 -9.37
N ARG A 53 -12.97 7.59 -9.85
CA ARG A 53 -13.17 6.17 -10.19
C ARG A 53 -12.26 5.72 -11.33
N SER A 54 -12.00 6.57 -12.32
CA SER A 54 -11.09 6.26 -13.43
C SER A 54 -9.65 6.12 -12.94
N TRP A 55 -9.20 7.01 -12.04
CA TRP A 55 -7.85 6.95 -11.47
C TRP A 55 -7.65 5.72 -10.60
N ARG A 56 -8.64 5.39 -9.75
CA ARG A 56 -8.64 4.14 -9.00
C ARG A 56 -8.54 2.93 -9.91
N ARG A 57 -9.30 2.94 -11.01
CA ARG A 57 -9.29 1.87 -12.01
C ARG A 57 -7.90 1.74 -12.62
N ALA A 58 -7.33 2.83 -13.13
CA ALA A 58 -6.00 2.84 -13.76
C ALA A 58 -4.91 2.21 -12.87
N VAL A 59 -4.86 2.64 -11.61
CA VAL A 59 -3.91 2.09 -10.62
C VAL A 59 -4.16 0.61 -10.35
N ALA A 60 -5.43 0.20 -10.22
CA ALA A 60 -5.79 -1.17 -9.91
C ALA A 60 -5.55 -2.13 -11.09
N SER A 61 -5.83 -1.69 -12.33
CA SER A 61 -5.72 -2.50 -13.54
C SER A 61 -4.31 -2.63 -14.09
N SER A 62 -3.33 -1.86 -13.59
CA SER A 62 -1.94 -1.92 -14.07
C SER A 62 -1.00 -2.62 -13.07
N PRO A 63 -0.69 -3.93 -13.26
CA PRO A 63 0.32 -4.63 -12.47
C PRO A 63 1.73 -4.04 -12.65
N ALA A 64 2.05 -3.58 -13.87
CA ALA A 64 3.37 -3.01 -14.19
C ALA A 64 3.62 -1.72 -13.40
N PHE A 65 2.63 -0.82 -13.37
CA PHE A 65 2.69 0.38 -12.53
C PHE A 65 2.87 0.03 -11.05
N ARG A 66 2.05 -0.87 -10.50
CA ARG A 66 2.15 -1.26 -9.08
C ARG A 66 3.48 -1.91 -8.73
N ARG A 67 4.11 -2.63 -9.67
CA ARG A 67 5.46 -3.17 -9.48
C ARG A 67 6.50 -2.06 -9.47
N ARG A 68 6.51 -1.19 -10.48
CA ARG A 68 7.42 -0.03 -10.57
C ARG A 68 7.30 0.88 -9.35
N PHE A 69 6.07 1.15 -8.90
CA PHE A 69 5.83 1.95 -7.71
C PHE A 69 6.48 1.33 -6.47
N ARG A 70 6.36 0.01 -6.26
CA ARG A 70 7.02 -0.67 -5.12
C ARG A 70 8.54 -0.74 -5.25
N GLU A 71 9.06 -0.85 -6.47
CA GLU A 71 10.50 -0.84 -6.74
C GLU A 71 11.11 0.54 -6.43
N LEU A 72 10.40 1.62 -6.80
CA LEU A 72 10.82 2.99 -6.54
C LEU A 72 10.61 3.40 -5.08
N HIS A 73 9.51 2.95 -4.48
CA HIS A 73 9.10 3.26 -3.11
C HIS A 73 9.20 2.00 -2.26
N ARG A 74 10.43 1.70 -1.79
CA ARG A 74 10.66 0.57 -0.87
C ARG A 74 9.74 0.70 0.34
N ALA A 75 9.19 -0.44 0.77
CA ALA A 75 8.38 -0.50 1.97
C ALA A 75 9.19 0.04 3.17
N PRO A 76 8.63 0.96 3.96
CA PRO A 76 9.33 1.51 5.11
C PRO A 76 9.53 0.42 6.17
N LEU A 77 10.68 0.46 6.86
CA LEU A 77 10.94 -0.42 7.99
C LEU A 77 10.00 -0.04 9.14
N LEU A 78 9.13 -0.97 9.54
CA LEU A 78 8.20 -0.76 10.66
C LEU A 78 8.88 -1.00 12.02
N GLY A 79 9.83 -1.92 12.07
CA GLY A 79 10.52 -2.30 13.31
C GLY A 79 11.28 -3.60 13.13
N LEU A 80 11.80 -4.11 14.25
CA LEU A 80 12.56 -5.34 14.33
C LEU A 80 11.89 -6.28 15.31
N VAL A 81 11.88 -7.58 14.99
CA VAL A 81 11.48 -8.61 15.95
C VAL A 81 12.76 -9.22 16.50
N ALA A 82 12.94 -9.13 17.81
CA ALA A 82 14.10 -9.71 18.48
C ALA A 82 13.92 -11.22 18.64
N GLU A 83 15.01 -11.96 18.46
CA GLU A 83 15.09 -13.36 18.84
C GLU A 83 14.70 -13.51 20.32
N PRO A 84 13.68 -14.32 20.65
CA PRO A 84 13.32 -14.55 22.02
C PRO A 84 14.44 -15.22 22.81
N GLN A 85 14.59 -14.81 24.07
CA GLN A 85 15.31 -15.61 25.05
C GLN A 85 14.56 -16.94 25.26
N ARG A 86 15.23 -17.98 25.76
CA ARG A 86 14.55 -19.21 26.20
C ARG A 86 13.36 -18.87 27.11
N ASP A 87 12.23 -19.49 26.84
CA ASP A 87 10.97 -19.31 27.57
C ASP A 87 10.34 -17.91 27.43
N ALA A 88 10.75 -17.13 26.42
CA ALA A 88 10.16 -15.84 26.08
C ALA A 88 9.47 -15.86 24.71
N VAL A 89 8.56 -14.90 24.52
CA VAL A 89 7.90 -14.65 23.23
C VAL A 89 8.75 -13.65 22.44
N PRO A 90 8.83 -13.76 21.11
CA PRO A 90 9.51 -12.74 20.31
C PRO A 90 8.90 -11.36 20.57
N ALA A 91 9.75 -10.35 20.72
CA ALA A 91 9.31 -8.99 21.02
C ALA A 91 9.51 -8.08 19.80
N PHE A 92 8.54 -7.23 19.50
CA PHE A 92 8.65 -6.24 18.44
C PHE A 92 9.15 -4.90 18.99
N ALA A 93 10.26 -4.42 18.41
CA ALA A 93 10.82 -3.10 18.66
C ALA A 93 10.49 -2.18 17.48
N PRO A 94 9.64 -1.14 17.66
CA PRO A 94 9.25 -0.25 16.57
C PRO A 94 10.44 0.58 16.07
N ALA A 95 10.51 0.79 14.75
CA ALA A 95 11.50 1.67 14.15
C ALA A 95 11.14 3.15 14.42
N GLN A 96 12.15 3.98 14.61
CA GLN A 96 11.93 5.42 14.70
C GLN A 96 11.60 5.99 13.31
N HIS A 97 10.44 6.65 13.19
CA HIS A 97 10.02 7.27 11.93
C HIS A 97 9.39 8.64 12.16
N ARG A 98 9.46 9.51 11.15
CA ARG A 98 8.82 10.85 11.14
C ARG A 98 7.54 10.92 10.29
N ASP A 99 7.19 9.81 9.66
CA ASP A 99 6.08 9.76 8.70
C ASP A 99 4.86 9.28 9.47
N ARG A 100 3.80 10.08 9.42
CA ARG A 100 2.55 9.81 10.14
C ARG A 100 1.92 8.48 9.71
N ASP A 101 1.93 8.18 8.42
CA ASP A 101 1.29 6.99 7.88
C ASP A 101 2.07 5.72 8.31
N VAL A 102 3.40 5.80 8.40
CA VAL A 102 4.24 4.72 8.94
C VAL A 102 4.03 4.55 10.44
N LEU A 103 3.99 5.64 11.21
CA LEU A 103 3.72 5.59 12.64
C LEU A 103 2.33 5.01 12.93
N ALA A 104 1.32 5.38 12.13
CA ALA A 104 -0.02 4.80 12.24
C ALA A 104 -0.02 3.29 11.95
N ALA A 105 0.75 2.83 10.94
CA ALA A 105 0.91 1.40 10.67
C ALA A 105 1.60 0.65 11.83
N ILE A 106 2.60 1.26 12.46
CA ILE A 106 3.26 0.71 13.65
C ILE A 106 2.28 0.63 14.83
N SER A 107 1.52 1.70 15.10
CA SER A 107 0.58 1.75 16.22
C SER A 107 -0.67 0.88 16.02
N GLY A 108 -1.08 0.66 14.76
CA GLY A 108 -2.20 -0.21 14.41
C GLY A 108 -1.82 -1.68 14.23
N GLY A 109 -0.53 -2.02 14.33
CA GLY A 109 -0.04 -3.38 14.24
C GLY A 109 -0.22 -4.13 15.56
N ASP A 110 -0.81 -5.32 15.49
CA ASP A 110 -0.90 -6.21 16.65
C ASP A 110 0.30 -7.15 16.67
N PHE A 111 1.45 -6.58 17.02
CA PHE A 111 2.72 -7.30 17.06
C PHE A 111 2.89 -8.17 18.32
N GLY A 112 1.98 -8.08 19.31
CA GLY A 112 2.08 -8.79 20.60
C GLY A 112 1.11 -9.95 20.76
N PHE A 113 -0.15 -9.81 20.34
CA PHE A 113 -1.19 -10.81 20.58
C PHE A 113 -1.01 -12.07 19.74
N ALA A 114 -0.64 -11.92 18.46
CA ALA A 114 -0.40 -13.05 17.56
C ALA A 114 0.73 -13.98 18.05
N LEU A 115 1.73 -13.41 18.72
CA LEU A 115 2.84 -14.17 19.29
C LEU A 115 2.49 -14.80 20.65
N THR A 116 1.53 -14.24 21.37
CA THR A 116 1.00 -14.83 22.61
C THR A 116 0.22 -16.11 22.34
N ALA A 117 -0.39 -16.26 21.15
CA ALA A 117 -1.05 -17.50 20.73
C ALA A 117 -0.10 -18.71 20.61
N LEU A 118 1.21 -18.48 20.40
CA LEU A 118 2.22 -19.55 20.47
C LEU A 118 2.39 -20.11 21.89
N LEU A 119 1.99 -19.34 22.90
CA LEU A 119 2.04 -19.73 24.31
C LEU A 119 0.76 -20.40 24.78
N ASP A 120 -0.29 -20.56 23.95
CA ASP A 120 -1.58 -21.05 24.43
C ASP A 120 -1.44 -22.46 25.06
N PRO A 121 -1.53 -22.57 26.41
CA PRO A 121 -1.36 -23.84 27.10
C PRO A 121 -2.50 -24.82 26.84
N GLN A 122 -3.59 -24.35 26.21
CA GLN A 122 -4.79 -25.14 25.92
C GLN A 122 -4.86 -25.62 24.46
N GLY A 123 -3.97 -25.15 23.58
CA GLY A 123 -4.03 -25.40 22.13
C GLY A 123 -2.87 -26.20 21.54
N TYR A 124 -1.71 -26.18 22.19
CA TYR A 124 -0.54 -26.99 21.84
C TYR A 124 0.05 -27.53 23.13
N ALA A 125 0.48 -28.80 23.12
CA ALA A 125 0.75 -29.59 24.32
C ALA A 125 1.48 -28.80 25.44
N PRO A 126 0.99 -28.87 26.69
CA PRO A 126 1.53 -28.10 27.83
C PRO A 126 2.99 -28.42 28.21
N ASP A 127 3.63 -29.31 27.45
CA ASP A 127 4.94 -29.90 27.70
C ASP A 127 5.99 -29.42 26.67
N VAL A 128 5.59 -28.63 25.66
CA VAL A 128 6.49 -28.16 24.60
C VAL A 128 7.40 -27.05 25.15
N PRO A 129 8.74 -27.21 25.09
CA PRO A 129 9.68 -26.17 25.51
C PRO A 129 9.44 -24.88 24.72
N LEU A 130 9.39 -23.72 25.37
CA LEU A 130 9.18 -22.42 24.74
C LEU A 130 10.49 -21.90 24.12
N HIS A 131 11.09 -22.70 23.22
CA HIS A 131 12.37 -22.44 22.58
C HIS A 131 12.19 -22.23 21.08
N TRP A 132 11.42 -21.21 20.74
CA TRP A 132 11.18 -20.80 19.36
C TRP A 132 12.32 -19.90 18.86
N HIS A 133 12.76 -20.11 17.62
CA HIS A 133 13.75 -19.30 16.91
C HIS A 133 13.14 -18.72 15.64
N ILE A 134 13.47 -17.47 15.33
CA ILE A 134 13.04 -16.79 14.10
C ILE A 134 13.92 -17.25 12.94
N GLN A 135 13.30 -17.90 11.96
CA GLN A 135 13.98 -18.36 10.75
C GLN A 135 13.87 -17.35 9.60
N ASP A 136 12.71 -16.71 9.46
CA ASP A 136 12.45 -15.75 8.38
C ASP A 136 11.34 -14.76 8.76
N CYS A 137 11.32 -13.61 8.08
CA CYS A 137 10.26 -12.61 8.16
C CYS A 137 9.90 -12.10 6.77
N ARG A 138 8.71 -12.44 6.28
CA ARG A 138 8.28 -12.11 4.92
C ARG A 138 6.81 -11.77 4.84
N ASP A 139 6.49 -10.66 4.16
CA ASP A 139 5.12 -10.22 3.89
C ASP A 139 4.23 -10.11 5.15
N GLY A 140 4.84 -9.78 6.30
CA GLY A 140 4.16 -9.70 7.60
C GLY A 140 3.96 -11.04 8.31
N TYR A 141 4.64 -12.10 7.87
CA TYR A 141 4.69 -13.40 8.54
C TYR A 141 6.06 -13.64 9.15
N LEU A 142 6.08 -14.17 10.35
CA LEU A 142 7.26 -14.71 11.02
C LEU A 142 7.25 -16.22 10.89
N LEU A 143 8.33 -16.78 10.38
CA LEU A 143 8.57 -18.22 10.39
C LEU A 143 9.39 -18.56 11.64
N LEU A 144 8.83 -19.42 12.48
CA LEU A 144 9.42 -19.83 13.75
C LEU A 144 9.71 -21.33 13.75
N ALA A 145 10.84 -21.72 14.34
CA ALA A 145 11.24 -23.11 14.52
C ALA A 145 11.49 -23.42 15.99
N ASN A 146 10.98 -24.55 16.45
CA ASN A 146 11.32 -25.13 17.73
C ASN A 146 12.01 -26.47 17.48
N TRP A 147 13.33 -26.47 17.59
CA TRP A 147 14.14 -27.64 17.29
C TRP A 147 14.03 -28.72 18.37
N ASP A 148 13.73 -28.35 19.62
CA ASP A 148 13.58 -29.29 20.73
C ASP A 148 12.30 -30.12 20.60
N ALA A 149 11.25 -29.54 20.02
CA ALA A 149 9.97 -30.19 19.77
C ALA A 149 9.76 -30.61 18.30
N GLU A 150 10.75 -30.35 17.43
CA GLU A 150 10.67 -30.56 15.97
C GLU A 150 9.44 -29.87 15.31
N LEU A 151 9.10 -28.66 15.75
CA LEU A 151 7.95 -27.90 15.26
C LEU A 151 8.34 -26.70 14.41
N LEU A 152 7.46 -26.36 13.46
CA LEU A 152 7.52 -25.14 12.67
C LEU A 152 6.18 -24.42 12.74
N ALA A 153 6.21 -23.10 12.92
CA ALA A 153 5.03 -22.27 12.95
C ALA A 153 5.21 -21.03 12.06
N ALA A 154 4.16 -20.70 11.30
CA ALA A 154 4.08 -19.44 10.57
C ALA A 154 3.06 -18.55 11.27
N VAL A 155 3.51 -17.46 11.87
CA VAL A 155 2.67 -16.54 12.64
C VAL A 155 2.56 -15.22 11.94
N LYS A 156 1.34 -14.71 11.79
CA LYS A 156 1.09 -13.42 11.16
C LYS A 156 1.37 -12.30 12.15
N ALA A 157 2.37 -11.48 11.86
CA ALA A 157 2.56 -10.16 12.46
C ALA A 157 1.61 -9.17 11.75
N SER A 158 0.31 -9.25 12.06
CA SER A 158 -0.73 -8.53 11.30
C SER A 158 -0.86 -7.07 11.72
N THR A 159 -0.92 -6.16 10.75
CA THR A 159 -1.67 -4.89 10.81
C THR A 159 -3.12 -5.16 10.43
N HIS A 160 -4.08 -4.67 11.22
CA HIS A 160 -5.50 -4.65 10.85
C HIS A 160 -5.76 -3.68 9.69
#